data_AF-A0A4Q3LV78-F1
#
_entry.id   AF-A0A4Q3LV78-F1
#
_cell.length_a   1.000
_cell.length_b   1.000
_cell.length_c   1.000
_cell.angle_alpha   90.00
_cell.angle_beta   90.00
_cell.angle_gamma   90.00
#
_symmetry.space_group_name_H-M   'P 1'
#
loop_
_entity.id
_entity.type
_entity.pdbx_description
1 polymer ?
#
loop_
_entity_poly.entity_id
_entity_poly.type
_entity_poly.pdbx_seq_one_letter_code
_entity_poly.pdbx_strand_id
1 'polypeptide(L)'
;MKPGLSLRVSQHLALTPQLQQSIRLLQLSTLELSQEVEQMLDDNPFLERTAEEAAREEFGLQQSDAPVAEDDRHADDALYSAAPSTSTTSAETSSESEASPAADAVSEAPDWEGDGTVDMAPDDSEWGGDAPAKSRNNNDDGGETDATELARSHVSLTDFLHRQALSLRLSEVDTAALRFLIESLNDDGYLDESLESLAVSLAGENDPEQVEELVHRFTVGLRLLQSLEPAGVGARGLAECLTLQLTAMQQDEEGDPDIVQTALRICKQPLDMLARRDVRRLTQACGAGEERTRSAMALIARLEPRPGRRFADVERNIVVPDVIVKKTGRGAQQNFSVQLNPDVMPRLRVHDIYAGAL
;
A
#
# COMPACT_ATOMS: atom_id res chain seq x y z
N MET A 1 72.15 26.52 -50.34
CA MET A 1 71.32 26.49 -49.13
C MET A 1 70.32 25.36 -49.29
N LYS A 2 70.53 24.21 -48.61
CA LYS A 2 69.63 23.05 -48.71
C LYS A 2 68.70 23.04 -47.49
N PRO A 3 67.38 22.95 -47.69
CA PRO A 3 66.38 23.06 -46.63
C PRO A 3 66.36 21.80 -45.77
N GLY A 4 66.40 21.96 -44.44
CA GLY A 4 66.15 20.89 -43.50
C GLY A 4 64.66 20.86 -43.12
N LEU A 5 63.94 19.85 -43.58
CA LEU A 5 62.57 19.55 -43.15
C LEU A 5 62.65 18.74 -41.86
N SER A 6 62.24 19.33 -40.73
CA SER A 6 62.02 18.61 -39.48
C SER A 6 60.57 18.12 -39.41
N LEU A 7 60.38 16.83 -39.63
CA LEU A 7 59.11 16.15 -39.36
C LEU A 7 58.97 15.94 -37.85
N ARG A 8 58.11 16.72 -37.20
CA ARG A 8 57.61 16.42 -35.86
C ARG A 8 56.54 15.35 -35.98
N VAL A 9 56.86 14.13 -35.56
CA VAL A 9 55.87 13.05 -35.39
C VAL A 9 55.11 13.31 -34.10
N SER A 10 53.89 13.84 -34.20
CA SER A 10 52.93 13.84 -33.10
C SER A 10 52.11 12.56 -33.18
N GLN A 11 52.33 11.62 -32.25
CA GLN A 11 51.43 10.47 -32.08
C GLN A 11 50.10 10.98 -31.53
N HIS A 12 49.09 11.10 -32.38
CA HIS A 12 47.72 11.12 -31.91
C HIS A 12 47.35 9.69 -31.55
N LEU A 13 47.13 9.43 -30.26
CA LEU A 13 46.60 8.19 -29.73
C LEU A 13 45.13 8.11 -30.23
N ALA A 14 44.94 7.64 -31.46
CA ALA A 14 43.62 7.44 -32.03
C ALA A 14 42.97 6.29 -31.25
N LEU A 15 42.10 6.65 -30.31
CA LEU A 15 41.38 5.69 -29.49
C LEU A 15 40.50 4.87 -30.44
N THR A 16 40.78 3.57 -30.56
CA THR A 16 40.02 2.68 -31.45
C THR A 16 38.54 2.72 -31.06
N PRO A 17 37.61 2.63 -32.02
CA PRO A 17 36.17 2.73 -31.73
C PRO A 17 35.72 1.70 -30.67
N GLN A 18 36.32 0.51 -30.67
CA GLN A 18 36.10 -0.52 -29.65
C GLN A 18 36.47 -0.06 -28.22
N LEU A 19 37.59 0.66 -28.06
CA LEU A 19 38.01 1.20 -26.77
C LEU A 19 37.13 2.37 -26.33
N GLN A 20 36.63 3.20 -27.27
CA GLN A 20 35.68 4.27 -26.95
C GLN A 20 34.37 3.68 -26.43
N GLN A 21 33.88 2.62 -27.08
CA GLN A 21 32.66 1.91 -26.68
C GLN A 21 32.82 1.24 -25.32
N SER A 22 33.94 0.55 -25.04
CA SER A 22 34.17 -0.08 -23.74
C SER A 22 34.27 0.92 -22.59
N ILE A 23 34.90 2.08 -22.84
CA ILE A 23 35.00 3.14 -21.82
C ILE A 23 33.63 3.76 -21.56
N ARG A 24 32.83 3.96 -22.61
CA ARG A 24 31.46 4.46 -22.49
C ARG A 24 30.61 3.52 -21.64
N LEU A 25 30.61 2.22 -21.94
CA LEU A 25 29.84 1.23 -21.19
C LEU A 25 30.22 1.15 -19.70
N LEU A 26 31.51 1.31 -19.37
CA LEU A 26 31.98 1.31 -17.96
C LEU A 26 31.63 2.58 -17.18
N GLN A 27 31.28 3.67 -17.88
CA GLN A 27 30.96 4.97 -17.26
C GLN A 27 29.45 5.18 -17.04
N LEU A 28 28.60 4.33 -17.62
CA LEU A 28 27.15 4.42 -17.48
C LEU A 28 26.69 3.96 -16.09
N SER A 29 25.55 4.49 -15.65
CA SER A 29 24.85 3.95 -14.47
C SER A 29 24.34 2.54 -14.74
N THR A 30 24.11 1.76 -13.69
CA THR A 30 23.62 0.37 -13.83
C THR A 30 22.28 0.28 -14.55
N LEU A 31 21.41 1.28 -14.35
CA LEU A 31 20.14 1.42 -15.06
C LEU A 31 20.36 1.70 -16.55
N GLU A 32 21.20 2.68 -16.90
CA GLU A 32 21.51 3.00 -18.30
C GLU A 32 22.22 1.83 -19.01
N LEU A 33 23.13 1.12 -18.32
CA LEU A 33 23.78 -0.07 -18.83
C LEU A 33 22.75 -1.17 -19.12
N SER A 34 21.80 -1.39 -18.20
CA SER A 34 20.73 -2.37 -18.43
C SER A 34 19.92 -2.03 -19.68
N GLN A 35 19.52 -0.76 -19.86
CA GLN A 35 18.79 -0.28 -21.04
C GLN A 35 19.58 -0.45 -22.34
N GLU A 36 20.86 -0.11 -22.35
CA GLU A 36 21.72 -0.28 -23.53
C GLU A 36 21.93 -1.77 -23.85
N VAL A 37 22.03 -2.64 -22.84
CA VAL A 37 22.10 -4.09 -23.03
C VAL A 37 20.79 -4.65 -23.61
N GLU A 38 19.61 -4.14 -23.22
CA GLU A 38 18.34 -4.58 -23.83
C GLU A 38 18.30 -4.22 -25.31
N GLN A 39 18.64 -2.98 -25.66
CA GLN A 39 18.70 -2.53 -27.06
C GLN A 39 19.68 -3.38 -27.88
N MET A 40 20.83 -3.73 -27.32
CA MET A 40 21.82 -4.57 -27.99
C MET A 40 21.39 -6.04 -28.12
N LEU A 41 20.54 -6.54 -27.21
CA LEU A 41 19.93 -7.87 -27.33
C LEU A 41 18.91 -7.91 -28.47
N ASP A 42 18.12 -6.84 -28.64
CA ASP A 42 17.15 -6.73 -29.73
C ASP A 42 17.85 -6.63 -31.10
N ASP A 43 18.95 -5.89 -31.17
CA ASP A 43 19.72 -5.70 -32.41
C ASP A 43 20.62 -6.89 -32.76
N ASN A 44 21.03 -7.70 -31.78
CA ASN A 44 22.03 -8.75 -31.95
C ASN A 44 21.46 -10.16 -31.66
N PRO A 45 21.16 -10.96 -32.70
CA PRO A 45 20.64 -12.32 -32.53
C PRO A 45 21.65 -13.32 -31.93
N PHE A 46 22.92 -12.91 -31.73
CA PHE A 46 23.95 -13.75 -31.08
C PHE A 46 23.94 -13.64 -29.56
N LEU A 47 23.25 -12.65 -28.97
CA LEU A 47 23.23 -12.42 -27.52
C LEU A 47 21.96 -13.01 -26.92
N GLU A 48 22.11 -13.75 -25.83
CA GLU A 48 20.98 -14.26 -25.05
C GLU A 48 21.14 -13.91 -23.56
N ARG A 49 20.04 -13.56 -22.91
CA ARG A 49 19.97 -13.42 -21.44
C ARG A 49 19.94 -14.81 -20.83
N THR A 50 20.84 -15.10 -19.90
CA THR A 50 20.68 -16.31 -19.09
C THR A 50 19.62 -16.06 -18.04
N ALA A 51 18.41 -16.55 -18.28
CA ALA A 51 17.47 -16.86 -17.22
C ALA A 51 17.91 -18.16 -16.52
N GLU A 52 19.09 -18.16 -15.88
CA GLU A 52 19.29 -19.10 -14.79
C GLU A 52 18.49 -18.52 -13.62
N GLU A 53 17.19 -18.82 -13.62
CA GLU A 53 16.40 -18.88 -12.40
C GLU A 53 17.28 -19.62 -11.40
N ALA A 54 17.73 -18.93 -10.34
CA ALA A 54 18.58 -19.55 -9.34
C ALA A 54 17.88 -20.84 -8.94
N ALA A 55 18.50 -22.00 -9.25
CA ALA A 55 17.93 -23.29 -8.93
C ALA A 55 17.50 -23.21 -7.47
N ARG A 56 16.18 -23.19 -7.22
CA ARG A 56 15.60 -23.10 -5.86
C ARG A 56 16.43 -24.04 -5.02
N GLU A 57 17.20 -23.50 -4.07
CA GLU A 57 18.07 -24.32 -3.24
C GLU A 57 17.20 -25.43 -2.66
N GLU A 58 17.42 -26.66 -3.12
CA GLU A 58 16.72 -27.87 -2.67
C GLU A 58 17.26 -28.24 -1.29
N PHE A 59 17.22 -27.28 -0.36
CA PHE A 59 17.60 -27.42 1.04
C PHE A 59 16.36 -27.36 1.92
N GLY A 60 15.34 -28.12 1.53
CA GLY A 60 14.29 -28.57 2.43
C GLY A 60 14.74 -29.88 3.06
N LEU A 61 14.99 -29.89 4.37
CA LEU A 61 15.14 -31.14 5.12
C LEU A 61 13.92 -32.03 4.82
N GLN A 62 14.15 -33.30 4.46
CA GLN A 62 13.07 -34.28 4.30
C GLN A 62 12.23 -34.26 5.58
N GLN A 63 10.99 -33.80 5.43
CA GLN A 63 10.01 -33.71 6.50
C GLN A 63 9.66 -35.15 6.91
N SER A 64 10.43 -35.69 7.85
CA SER A 64 10.05 -36.91 8.55
C SER A 64 8.89 -36.56 9.47
N ASP A 65 7.68 -36.97 9.10
CA ASP A 65 6.51 -36.96 9.97
C ASP A 65 6.83 -37.70 11.28
N ALA A 66 7.18 -36.94 12.30
CA ALA A 66 7.20 -37.42 13.68
C ALA A 66 5.81 -37.11 14.28
N PRO A 67 5.01 -38.12 14.65
CA PRO A 67 3.73 -37.87 15.30
C PRO A 67 3.95 -37.19 16.65
N VAL A 68 3.24 -36.09 16.88
CA VAL A 68 3.22 -35.33 18.14
C VAL A 68 2.70 -36.23 19.27
N ALA A 69 3.40 -36.26 20.40
CA ALA A 69 3.03 -37.06 21.56
C ALA A 69 1.74 -36.54 22.23
N GLU A 70 0.86 -37.45 22.62
CA GLU A 70 -0.50 -37.19 23.14
C GLU A 70 -0.56 -36.38 24.46
N ASP A 71 0.57 -36.20 25.16
CA ASP A 71 0.63 -35.45 26.42
C ASP A 71 0.53 -33.92 26.25
N ASP A 72 0.88 -33.36 25.07
CA ASP A 72 0.83 -31.91 24.85
C ASP A 72 -0.57 -31.39 24.46
N ARG A 73 -1.52 -32.28 24.11
CA ARG A 73 -2.90 -31.88 23.75
C ARG A 73 -3.78 -31.53 24.95
N HIS A 74 -3.40 -31.96 26.15
CA HIS A 74 -4.22 -31.79 27.36
C HIS A 74 -4.05 -30.43 28.05
N ALA A 75 -3.10 -29.59 27.61
CA ALA A 75 -2.83 -28.29 28.24
C ALA A 75 -3.76 -27.16 27.74
N ASP A 76 -4.29 -27.26 26.51
CA ASP A 76 -5.09 -26.18 25.91
C ASP A 76 -6.61 -26.29 26.17
N ASP A 77 -7.13 -27.46 26.51
CA ASP A 77 -8.56 -27.68 26.73
C ASP A 77 -9.06 -27.22 28.12
N ALA A 78 -8.14 -26.94 29.05
CA ALA A 78 -8.46 -26.56 30.43
C ALA A 78 -8.68 -25.03 30.63
N LEU A 79 -8.45 -24.20 29.61
CA LEU A 79 -8.46 -22.73 29.76
C LEU A 79 -9.77 -22.06 29.33
N TYR A 80 -10.70 -22.76 28.69
CA TYR A 80 -11.89 -22.14 28.07
C TYR A 80 -13.25 -22.55 28.67
N SER A 81 -13.28 -23.35 29.73
CA SER A 81 -14.54 -23.83 30.33
C SER A 81 -14.87 -23.15 31.67
N ALA A 82 -15.35 -21.90 31.61
CA ALA A 82 -16.02 -21.26 32.75
C ALA A 82 -16.87 -20.02 32.37
N ALA A 83 -18.03 -20.21 31.71
CA ALA A 83 -19.28 -19.48 32.05
C ALA A 83 -20.48 -20.00 31.23
N PRO A 84 -21.70 -20.09 31.81
CA PRO A 84 -22.80 -20.88 31.25
C PRO A 84 -23.95 -20.04 30.67
N SER A 85 -24.64 -20.57 29.65
CA SER A 85 -26.02 -20.18 29.31
C SER A 85 -26.86 -21.42 28.96
N THR A 86 -27.78 -21.72 29.86
CA THR A 86 -29.09 -22.38 29.71
C THR A 86 -29.91 -21.71 28.58
N SER A 87 -30.86 -22.30 27.85
CA SER A 87 -31.56 -23.59 27.88
C SER A 87 -32.58 -23.62 26.71
N THR A 88 -32.84 -24.82 26.16
CA THR A 88 -34.16 -25.33 25.65
C THR A 88 -34.76 -24.70 24.38
N THR A 89 -35.41 -25.40 23.43
CA THR A 89 -36.07 -26.72 23.38
C THR A 89 -36.14 -27.23 21.93
N SER A 90 -36.12 -28.55 21.82
CA SER A 90 -36.40 -29.41 20.66
C SER A 90 -37.83 -29.33 20.11
N ALA A 91 -37.96 -29.71 18.83
CA ALA A 91 -39.01 -30.56 18.25
C ALA A 91 -38.43 -31.07 16.90
N GLU A 92 -37.93 -32.31 16.78
CA GLU A 92 -38.68 -33.56 16.48
C GLU A 92 -39.75 -33.34 15.39
N THR A 93 -39.80 -34.06 14.27
CA THR A 93 -39.80 -35.53 14.14
C THR A 93 -39.50 -36.01 12.69
N SER A 94 -38.81 -37.17 12.58
CA SER A 94 -39.12 -38.38 11.75
C SER A 94 -39.28 -38.26 10.22
N SER A 95 -38.84 -39.17 9.35
CA SER A 95 -38.20 -40.51 9.43
C SER A 95 -37.66 -40.82 8.02
N GLU A 96 -36.43 -41.31 7.89
CA GLU A 96 -36.08 -42.72 7.56
C GLU A 96 -35.85 -43.04 6.07
N SER A 97 -34.63 -43.55 5.82
CA SER A 97 -34.24 -44.66 4.92
C SER A 97 -34.56 -44.53 3.42
N GLU A 98 -33.73 -44.94 2.47
CA GLU A 98 -32.60 -45.87 2.44
C GLU A 98 -31.90 -45.77 1.07
N ALA A 99 -30.69 -46.32 1.00
CA ALA A 99 -30.06 -46.94 -0.18
C ALA A 99 -29.57 -46.06 -1.34
N SER A 100 -28.25 -46.09 -1.52
CA SER A 100 -27.52 -45.78 -2.76
C SER A 100 -28.04 -46.61 -3.95
N PRO A 101 -27.80 -46.16 -5.18
CA PRO A 101 -26.73 -46.83 -5.93
C PRO A 101 -25.84 -45.88 -6.74
N ALA A 102 -24.63 -46.37 -7.00
CA ALA A 102 -23.72 -45.83 -7.98
C ALA A 102 -24.35 -45.86 -9.39
N ALA A 103 -24.16 -44.79 -10.16
CA ALA A 103 -24.31 -44.80 -11.61
C ALA A 103 -23.33 -43.79 -12.24
N ASP A 104 -22.52 -44.33 -13.16
CA ASP A 104 -21.71 -43.67 -14.17
C ASP A 104 -22.25 -42.29 -14.62
N ALA A 105 -21.48 -41.23 -14.36
CA ALA A 105 -21.60 -39.98 -15.11
C ALA A 105 -20.59 -40.03 -16.26
N VAL A 106 -21.07 -40.53 -17.40
CA VAL A 106 -20.43 -40.40 -18.71
C VAL A 106 -20.17 -38.91 -18.97
N SER A 107 -18.91 -38.57 -19.24
CA SER A 107 -18.52 -37.25 -19.74
C SER A 107 -19.08 -37.06 -21.14
N GLU A 108 -20.26 -36.47 -21.27
CA GLU A 108 -20.71 -35.93 -22.55
C GLU A 108 -19.98 -34.59 -22.78
N ALA A 109 -19.01 -34.62 -23.68
CA ALA A 109 -18.53 -33.40 -24.31
C ALA A 109 -19.72 -32.73 -25.03
N PRO A 110 -19.91 -31.41 -24.91
CA PRO A 110 -21.02 -30.75 -25.59
C PRO A 110 -20.82 -30.84 -27.10
N ASP A 111 -21.69 -31.60 -27.75
CA ASP A 111 -21.81 -31.71 -29.21
C ASP A 111 -22.49 -30.43 -29.73
N TRP A 112 -21.76 -29.64 -30.53
CA TRP A 112 -22.18 -28.32 -31.03
C TRP A 112 -23.07 -28.39 -32.29
N GLU A 113 -23.94 -29.40 -32.37
CA GLU A 113 -24.95 -29.56 -33.43
C GLU A 113 -26.34 -29.81 -32.82
N GLY A 114 -26.80 -28.91 -31.94
CA GLY A 114 -28.14 -28.92 -31.36
C GLY A 114 -28.99 -27.73 -31.81
N ASP A 115 -30.15 -28.00 -32.42
CA ASP A 115 -31.24 -27.04 -32.67
C ASP A 115 -31.62 -26.35 -31.35
N GLY A 116 -31.38 -25.03 -31.27
CA GLY A 116 -31.28 -24.19 -30.06
C GLY A 116 -32.53 -24.10 -29.16
N THR A 117 -32.99 -25.25 -28.68
CA THR A 117 -34.07 -25.42 -27.72
C THR A 117 -33.53 -26.18 -26.51
N VAL A 118 -32.73 -25.49 -25.71
CA VAL A 118 -32.35 -25.94 -24.36
C VAL A 118 -33.41 -25.43 -23.39
N ASP A 119 -34.20 -26.34 -22.83
CA ASP A 119 -35.08 -26.07 -21.69
C ASP A 119 -34.21 -25.73 -20.48
N MET A 120 -34.18 -24.44 -20.13
CA MET A 120 -33.41 -23.92 -19.01
C MET A 120 -34.15 -24.23 -17.70
N ALA A 121 -33.86 -25.37 -17.10
CA ALA A 121 -34.19 -25.61 -15.71
C ALA A 121 -33.19 -24.81 -14.83
N PRO A 122 -33.64 -24.11 -13.77
CA PRO A 122 -32.72 -23.48 -12.83
C PRO A 122 -31.96 -24.58 -12.08
N ASP A 123 -30.74 -24.86 -12.53
CA ASP A 123 -29.77 -25.65 -11.79
C ASP A 123 -29.04 -24.71 -10.83
N ASP A 124 -29.54 -24.65 -9.59
CA ASP A 124 -28.94 -23.85 -8.50
C ASP A 124 -27.54 -24.39 -8.08
N SER A 125 -27.05 -25.45 -8.72
CA SER A 125 -25.72 -26.04 -8.48
C SER A 125 -24.57 -25.22 -9.09
N GLU A 126 -24.83 -24.30 -10.03
CA GLU A 126 -23.77 -23.45 -10.60
C GLU A 126 -23.34 -22.31 -9.68
N TRP A 127 -24.10 -22.03 -8.61
CA TRP A 127 -23.87 -20.85 -7.77
C TRP A 127 -23.94 -21.14 -6.26
N GLY A 128 -23.65 -22.38 -5.85
CA GLY A 128 -23.66 -22.74 -4.43
C GLY A 128 -22.86 -24.01 -4.09
N GLY A 129 -21.63 -23.80 -3.59
CA GLY A 129 -20.92 -24.78 -2.76
C GLY A 129 -19.79 -25.53 -3.47
N ASP A 130 -18.55 -25.18 -3.14
CA ASP A 130 -17.33 -25.91 -3.49
C ASP A 130 -17.06 -26.14 -4.98
N ALA A 131 -16.66 -25.06 -5.67
CA ALA A 131 -15.76 -25.22 -6.80
C ALA A 131 -14.43 -25.81 -6.27
N PRO A 132 -14.04 -27.05 -6.62
CA PRO A 132 -12.74 -27.56 -6.23
C PRO A 132 -11.69 -26.64 -6.82
N ALA A 133 -10.73 -26.18 -6.01
CA ALA A 133 -9.61 -25.37 -6.47
C ALA A 133 -8.93 -26.13 -7.61
N LYS A 134 -9.22 -25.75 -8.86
CA LYS A 134 -8.48 -26.23 -10.02
C LYS A 134 -7.08 -25.70 -9.82
N SER A 135 -6.20 -26.56 -9.32
CA SER A 135 -4.76 -26.41 -9.44
C SER A 135 -4.46 -26.38 -10.94
N ARG A 136 -4.53 -25.18 -11.52
CA ARG A 136 -3.86 -24.91 -12.78
C ARG A 136 -2.38 -24.98 -12.46
N ASN A 137 -1.74 -25.94 -13.09
CA ASN A 137 -0.31 -26.12 -13.05
C ASN A 137 0.33 -24.86 -13.64
N ASN A 138 0.94 -24.03 -12.78
CA ASN A 138 1.66 -22.80 -13.12
C ASN A 138 2.78 -23.09 -14.12
N ASN A 139 2.50 -22.95 -15.42
CA ASN A 139 3.54 -22.93 -16.44
C ASN A 139 3.17 -22.05 -17.64
N ASP A 140 2.35 -21.02 -17.42
CA ASP A 140 2.04 -20.03 -18.46
C ASP A 140 2.56 -18.65 -18.01
N ASP A 141 3.64 -18.26 -18.66
CA ASP A 141 4.37 -17.00 -18.56
C ASP A 141 3.51 -15.88 -19.16
N GLY A 142 2.58 -15.36 -18.36
CA GLY A 142 1.57 -14.42 -18.84
C GLY A 142 0.78 -13.70 -17.76
N GLY A 143 1.46 -12.90 -16.93
CA GLY A 143 0.82 -11.80 -16.20
C GLY A 143 -0.15 -12.17 -15.08
N GLU A 144 0.04 -13.31 -14.42
CA GLU A 144 -0.61 -13.56 -13.13
C GLU A 144 0.08 -12.68 -12.07
N THR A 145 -0.49 -11.52 -11.79
CA THR A 145 -0.11 -10.71 -10.62
C THR A 145 -0.16 -11.62 -9.40
N ASP A 146 0.99 -11.79 -8.74
CA ASP A 146 1.13 -12.69 -7.60
C ASP A 146 0.01 -12.38 -6.59
N ALA A 147 -0.70 -13.39 -6.07
CA ALA A 147 -1.82 -13.13 -5.14
C ALA A 147 -1.36 -12.30 -3.93
N THR A 148 -0.07 -12.36 -3.61
CA THR A 148 0.62 -11.53 -2.62
C THR A 148 0.86 -10.09 -3.05
N GLU A 149 1.00 -9.79 -4.34
CA GLU A 149 1.08 -8.42 -4.87
C GLU A 149 -0.29 -7.75 -4.90
N LEU A 150 -1.35 -8.49 -5.25
CA LEU A 150 -2.71 -7.97 -5.19
C LEU A 150 -3.16 -7.63 -3.75
N ALA A 151 -2.71 -8.43 -2.78
CA ALA A 151 -2.95 -8.19 -1.35
C ALA A 151 -2.18 -6.98 -0.79
N ARG A 152 -1.21 -6.43 -1.53
CA ARG A 152 -0.44 -5.23 -1.15
C ARG A 152 -1.04 -3.93 -1.67
N SER A 153 -2.21 -3.94 -2.34
CA SER A 153 -2.87 -2.68 -2.70
C SER A 153 -3.22 -1.91 -1.42
N HIS A 154 -2.38 -0.94 -1.06
CA HIS A 154 -2.62 -0.07 0.07
C HIS A 154 -3.92 0.71 -0.19
N VAL A 155 -4.85 0.67 0.77
CA VAL A 155 -6.08 1.45 0.65
C VAL A 155 -5.72 2.91 0.87
N SER A 156 -5.96 3.74 -0.15
CA SER A 156 -5.73 5.18 -0.04
C SER A 156 -6.70 5.83 0.96
N LEU A 157 -6.33 7.00 1.49
CA LEU A 157 -7.21 7.76 2.39
C LEU A 157 -8.53 8.11 1.69
N THR A 158 -8.46 8.52 0.42
CA THR A 158 -9.62 8.88 -0.39
C THR A 158 -10.55 7.68 -0.60
N ASP A 159 -10.01 6.49 -0.91
CA ASP A 159 -10.81 5.27 -1.05
C ASP A 159 -11.48 4.87 0.27
N PHE A 160 -10.77 5.01 1.39
CA PHE A 160 -11.31 4.72 2.70
C PHE A 160 -12.49 5.65 3.04
N LEU A 161 -12.35 6.95 2.77
CA LEU A 161 -13.41 7.94 2.97
C LEU A 161 -14.59 7.72 2.02
N HIS A 162 -14.34 7.35 0.76
CA HIS A 162 -15.41 7.01 -0.18
C HIS A 162 -16.21 5.80 0.28
N ARG A 163 -15.55 4.77 0.82
CA ARG A 163 -16.25 3.61 1.41
C ARG A 163 -17.11 4.02 2.60
N GLN A 164 -16.63 4.90 3.47
CA GLN A 164 -17.43 5.41 4.57
C GLN A 164 -18.59 6.30 4.11
N ALA A 165 -18.39 7.11 3.08
CA ALA A 165 -19.44 7.96 2.52
C ALA A 165 -20.65 7.14 2.04
N LEU A 166 -20.45 5.91 1.58
CA LEU A 166 -21.54 5.01 1.21
C LEU A 166 -22.44 4.60 2.38
N SER A 167 -21.93 4.68 3.63
CA SER A 167 -22.74 4.42 4.82
C SER A 167 -23.71 5.57 5.16
N LEU A 168 -23.43 6.77 4.65
CA LEU A 168 -24.26 7.95 4.86
C LEU A 168 -25.41 7.99 3.84
N ARG A 169 -26.64 8.11 4.33
CA ARG A 169 -27.83 8.29 3.47
C ARG A 169 -27.99 9.77 3.12
N LEU A 170 -27.28 10.21 2.10
CA LEU A 170 -27.26 11.60 1.63
C LEU A 170 -28.07 11.76 0.33
N SER A 171 -28.43 13.00 0.00
CA SER A 171 -28.97 13.31 -1.33
C SER A 171 -27.90 13.11 -2.40
N GLU A 172 -28.29 12.92 -3.66
CA GLU A 172 -27.32 12.74 -4.77
C GLU A 172 -26.38 13.95 -4.90
N VAL A 173 -26.94 15.14 -4.67
CA VAL A 173 -26.21 16.41 -4.74
C VAL A 173 -25.23 16.54 -3.57
N ASP A 174 -25.65 16.24 -2.35
CA ASP A 174 -24.75 16.30 -1.17
C ASP A 174 -23.67 15.21 -1.25
N THR A 175 -24.00 14.05 -1.83
CA THR A 175 -23.03 12.98 -2.09
C THR A 175 -21.98 13.43 -3.10
N ALA A 176 -22.39 14.10 -4.18
CA ALA A 176 -21.47 14.66 -5.16
C ALA A 176 -20.56 15.74 -4.53
N ALA A 177 -21.14 16.63 -3.72
CA ALA A 177 -20.38 17.65 -2.99
C ALA A 177 -19.37 17.04 -2.01
N LEU A 178 -19.77 16.01 -1.26
CA LEU A 178 -18.88 15.29 -0.34
C LEU A 178 -17.76 14.56 -1.10
N ARG A 179 -18.06 13.90 -2.22
CA ARG A 179 -17.04 13.23 -3.06
C ARG A 179 -16.01 14.22 -3.60
N PHE A 180 -16.46 15.38 -4.07
CA PHE A 180 -15.57 16.45 -4.51
C PHE A 180 -14.68 16.96 -3.37
N LEU A 181 -15.24 17.10 -2.16
CA LEU A 181 -14.44 17.45 -0.98
C LEU A 181 -13.42 16.36 -0.62
N ILE A 182 -13.74 15.08 -0.79
CA ILE A 182 -12.81 13.97 -0.52
C ILE A 182 -11.64 13.99 -1.53
N GLU A 183 -11.90 14.25 -2.80
CA GLU A 183 -10.86 14.33 -3.84
C GLU A 183 -9.95 15.56 -3.71
N SER A 184 -10.40 16.62 -3.05
CA SER A 184 -9.61 17.84 -2.81
C SER A 184 -8.75 17.78 -1.54
N LEU A 185 -8.75 16.66 -0.82
CA LEU A 185 -7.90 16.46 0.36
C LEU A 185 -6.47 16.12 -0.04
N ASN A 186 -5.52 16.63 0.73
CA ASN A 186 -4.12 16.20 0.64
C ASN A 186 -3.88 14.83 1.27
N ASP A 187 -2.72 14.24 1.00
CA ASP A 187 -2.25 12.99 1.63
C ASP A 187 -2.18 13.07 3.16
N ASP A 188 -1.97 14.26 3.72
CA ASP A 188 -1.97 14.51 5.16
C ASP A 188 -3.40 14.57 5.77
N GLY A 189 -4.44 14.67 4.93
CA GLY A 189 -5.85 14.77 5.33
C GLY A 189 -6.36 16.20 5.58
N TYR A 190 -5.61 17.22 5.14
CA TYR A 190 -5.98 18.63 5.23
C TYR A 190 -6.66 19.15 3.96
N LEU A 191 -7.52 20.16 4.12
CA LEU A 191 -8.09 20.93 3.03
C LEU A 191 -7.33 22.26 2.91
N ASP A 192 -6.47 22.38 1.90
CA ASP A 192 -5.65 23.58 1.68
C ASP A 192 -6.47 24.73 1.06
N GLU A 193 -7.46 24.40 0.22
CA GLU A 193 -8.29 25.37 -0.48
C GLU A 193 -9.50 25.82 0.34
N SER A 194 -9.89 27.09 0.19
CA SER A 194 -11.11 27.59 0.80
C SER A 194 -12.35 27.09 0.04
N LEU A 195 -13.48 26.94 0.75
CA LEU A 195 -14.75 26.51 0.12
C LEU A 195 -15.21 27.49 -0.97
N GLU A 196 -14.85 28.76 -0.86
CA GLU A 196 -15.13 29.78 -1.87
C GLU A 196 -14.32 29.53 -3.16
N SER A 197 -13.02 29.22 -3.04
CA SER A 197 -12.16 28.87 -4.18
C SER A 197 -12.67 27.63 -4.90
N LEU A 198 -13.02 26.60 -4.12
CA LEU A 198 -13.59 25.36 -4.63
C LEU A 198 -14.93 25.59 -5.34
N ALA A 199 -15.82 26.42 -4.79
CA ALA A 199 -17.08 26.76 -5.43
C ALA A 199 -16.89 27.51 -6.75
N VAL A 200 -15.96 28.47 -6.79
CA VAL A 200 -15.61 29.20 -8.02
C VAL A 200 -15.02 28.25 -9.07
N SER A 201 -14.18 27.28 -8.67
CA SER A 201 -13.62 26.30 -9.62
C SER A 201 -14.68 25.40 -10.28
N LEU A 202 -15.77 25.10 -9.57
CA LEU A 202 -16.81 24.18 -10.05
C LEU A 202 -17.91 24.91 -10.85
N ALA A 203 -18.37 26.07 -10.36
CA ALA A 203 -19.46 26.84 -10.96
C ALA A 203 -18.98 27.85 -12.03
N GLY A 204 -17.70 28.22 -12.01
CA GLY A 204 -17.17 29.34 -12.79
C GLY A 204 -17.60 30.70 -12.22
N GLU A 205 -16.97 31.78 -12.67
CA GLU A 205 -17.24 33.16 -12.17
C GLU A 205 -18.60 33.74 -12.58
N ASN A 206 -19.41 33.01 -13.35
CA ASN A 206 -20.52 33.60 -14.11
C ASN A 206 -21.82 33.78 -13.31
N ASP A 207 -22.03 33.04 -12.21
CA ASP A 207 -23.28 33.08 -11.44
C ASP A 207 -23.04 33.13 -9.90
N PRO A 208 -23.10 34.31 -9.26
CA PRO A 208 -22.80 34.45 -7.82
C PRO A 208 -23.82 33.73 -6.92
N GLU A 209 -25.08 33.64 -7.33
CA GLU A 209 -26.12 32.93 -6.57
C GLU A 209 -25.84 31.42 -6.49
N GLN A 210 -25.33 30.82 -7.58
CA GLN A 210 -24.95 29.41 -7.60
C GLN A 210 -23.71 29.15 -6.74
N VAL A 211 -22.74 30.07 -6.75
CA VAL A 211 -21.55 29.99 -5.89
C VAL A 211 -21.96 30.01 -4.41
N GLU A 212 -22.87 30.89 -4.01
CA GLU A 212 -23.37 30.94 -2.63
C GLU A 212 -24.09 29.64 -2.21
N GLU A 213 -24.93 29.08 -3.09
CA GLU A 213 -25.59 27.79 -2.83
C GLU A 213 -24.57 26.65 -2.70
N LEU A 214 -23.57 26.61 -3.58
CA LEU A 214 -22.49 25.62 -3.53
C LEU A 214 -21.69 25.73 -2.24
N VAL A 215 -21.31 26.95 -1.84
CA VAL A 215 -20.59 27.19 -0.59
C VAL A 215 -21.42 26.66 0.58
N HIS A 216 -22.73 26.94 0.61
CA HIS A 216 -23.59 26.40 1.66
C HIS A 216 -23.57 24.86 1.69
N ARG A 217 -23.74 24.21 0.54
CA ARG A 217 -23.67 22.74 0.44
C ARG A 217 -22.31 22.19 0.85
N PHE A 218 -21.22 22.84 0.45
CA PHE A 218 -19.88 22.47 0.87
C PHE A 218 -19.68 22.68 2.38
N THR A 219 -20.29 23.67 3.03
CA THR A 219 -20.22 23.76 4.50
C THR A 219 -20.90 22.58 5.19
N VAL A 220 -22.01 22.07 4.63
CA VAL A 220 -22.70 20.89 5.14
C VAL A 220 -21.85 19.64 4.88
N GLY A 221 -21.37 19.47 3.65
CA GLY A 221 -20.47 18.39 3.25
C GLY A 221 -19.19 18.34 4.09
N LEU A 222 -18.59 19.49 4.39
CA LEU A 222 -17.40 19.59 5.25
C LEU A 222 -17.69 19.08 6.67
N ARG A 223 -18.84 19.45 7.25
CA ARG A 223 -19.21 18.96 8.59
C ARG A 223 -19.44 17.46 8.61
N LEU A 224 -20.02 16.91 7.54
CA LEU A 224 -20.18 15.46 7.39
C LEU A 224 -18.82 14.78 7.26
N LEU A 225 -17.93 15.33 6.43
CA LEU A 225 -16.57 14.83 6.27
C LEU A 225 -15.77 14.87 7.59
N GLN A 226 -15.90 15.94 8.37
CA GLN A 226 -15.26 16.06 9.69
C GLN A 226 -15.82 15.08 10.75
N SER A 227 -16.98 14.47 10.49
CA SER A 227 -17.55 13.41 11.35
C SER A 227 -17.11 11.99 10.95
N LEU A 228 -16.43 11.85 9.80
CA LEU A 228 -15.88 10.57 9.35
C LEU A 228 -14.60 10.20 10.10
N GLU A 229 -14.23 8.93 10.04
CA GLU A 229 -12.95 8.46 10.58
C GLU A 229 -11.87 8.48 9.49
N PRO A 230 -10.62 8.86 9.82
CA PRO A 230 -10.10 9.23 11.13
C PRO A 230 -10.45 10.66 11.60
N ALA A 231 -10.56 10.85 12.92
CA ALA A 231 -10.90 12.16 13.51
C ALA A 231 -9.84 13.23 13.16
N GLY A 232 -10.31 14.38 12.67
CA GLY A 232 -9.47 15.51 12.27
C GLY A 232 -9.20 15.64 10.76
N VAL A 233 -9.79 14.76 9.93
CA VAL A 233 -9.76 14.90 8.46
C VAL A 233 -10.62 16.09 8.01
N GLY A 234 -10.18 16.79 6.96
CA GLY A 234 -10.88 17.96 6.42
C GLY A 234 -10.76 19.21 7.29
N ALA A 235 -9.75 19.26 8.16
CA ALA A 235 -9.35 20.48 8.83
C ALA A 235 -8.61 21.42 7.84
N ARG A 236 -8.73 22.73 8.05
CA ARG A 236 -7.96 23.75 7.29
C ARG A 236 -6.60 24.05 7.92
N GLY A 237 -6.36 23.51 9.12
CA GLY A 237 -5.12 23.70 9.83
C GLY A 237 -5.04 22.89 11.11
N LEU A 238 -3.85 22.90 11.72
CA LEU A 238 -3.55 22.09 12.90
C LEU A 238 -4.47 22.40 14.10
N ALA A 239 -4.81 23.68 14.30
CA ALA A 239 -5.69 24.08 15.39
C ALA A 239 -7.07 23.44 15.26
N GLU A 240 -7.64 23.46 14.05
CA GLU A 240 -8.95 22.88 13.76
C GLU A 240 -8.90 21.35 13.88
N CYS A 241 -7.86 20.72 13.33
CA CYS A 241 -7.65 19.27 13.44
C CYS A 241 -7.62 18.80 14.90
N LEU A 242 -6.82 19.46 15.75
CA LEU A 242 -6.76 19.14 17.18
C LEU A 242 -8.08 19.41 17.89
N THR A 243 -8.81 20.48 17.53
CA THR A 243 -10.13 20.71 18.13
C THR A 243 -11.13 19.62 17.74
N LEU A 244 -11.13 19.16 16.49
CA LEU A 244 -12.02 18.10 16.02
C LEU A 244 -11.74 16.78 16.74
N GLN A 245 -10.47 16.43 16.91
CA GLN A 245 -10.06 15.25 17.66
C GLN A 245 -10.47 15.34 19.13
N LEU A 246 -10.28 16.50 19.78
CA LEU A 246 -10.71 16.71 21.16
C LEU A 246 -12.23 16.69 21.32
N THR A 247 -12.99 17.19 20.33
CA THR A 247 -14.46 17.10 20.37
C THR A 247 -14.95 15.68 20.18
N ALA A 248 -14.31 14.88 19.34
CA ALA A 248 -14.61 13.45 19.19
C ALA A 248 -14.33 12.72 20.52
N MET A 249 -13.16 12.90 21.12
CA MET A 249 -12.84 12.32 22.44
C MET A 249 -13.83 12.75 23.55
N GLN A 250 -14.34 13.99 23.49
CA GLN A 250 -15.35 14.45 24.43
C GLN A 250 -16.69 13.71 24.25
N GLN A 251 -17.05 13.37 23.00
CA GLN A 251 -18.27 12.62 22.68
C GLN A 251 -18.16 11.16 23.11
N ASP A 252 -16.97 10.58 23.00
CA ASP A 252 -16.68 9.20 23.41
C ASP A 252 -16.45 9.05 24.93
N GLU A 253 -16.58 10.14 25.70
CA GLU A 253 -16.32 10.22 27.15
C GLU A 253 -14.90 9.75 27.54
N GLU A 254 -13.94 9.85 26.62
CA GLU A 254 -12.54 9.47 26.84
C GLU A 254 -11.77 10.56 27.59
N GLY A 255 -11.75 10.46 28.93
CA GLY A 255 -10.91 11.27 29.82
C GLY A 255 -11.67 12.28 30.68
N ASP A 256 -10.93 13.03 31.49
CA ASP A 256 -11.55 14.01 32.39
C ASP A 256 -12.13 15.19 31.60
N PRO A 257 -13.45 15.49 31.71
CA PRO A 257 -14.11 16.52 30.90
C PRO A 257 -13.52 17.92 31.14
N ASP A 258 -13.06 18.18 32.36
CA ASP A 258 -12.39 19.43 32.74
C ASP A 258 -11.07 19.64 31.98
N ILE A 259 -10.32 18.56 31.73
CA ILE A 259 -9.03 18.60 31.03
C ILE A 259 -9.27 18.81 29.53
N VAL A 260 -10.21 18.07 28.94
CA VAL A 260 -10.57 18.21 27.52
C VAL A 260 -11.09 19.62 27.21
N GLN A 261 -11.96 20.17 28.06
CA GLN A 261 -12.42 21.56 27.91
C GLN A 261 -11.29 22.59 28.04
N THR A 262 -10.30 22.30 28.89
CA THR A 262 -9.11 23.15 29.01
C THR A 262 -8.24 23.03 27.76
N ALA A 263 -8.07 21.83 27.20
CA ALA A 263 -7.37 21.59 25.94
C ALA A 263 -8.05 22.33 24.77
N LEU A 264 -9.38 22.26 24.66
CA LEU A 264 -10.16 23.01 23.66
C LEU A 264 -9.97 24.53 23.78
N ARG A 265 -9.91 25.05 25.01
CA ARG A 265 -9.60 26.47 25.26
C ARG A 265 -8.18 26.83 24.85
N ILE A 266 -7.22 25.92 25.03
CA ILE A 266 -5.83 26.12 24.61
C ILE A 266 -5.72 26.10 23.08
N CYS A 267 -6.42 25.19 22.38
CA CYS A 267 -6.40 25.13 20.91
C CYS A 267 -7.03 26.36 20.22
N LYS A 268 -7.95 27.08 20.90
CA LYS A 268 -8.50 28.36 20.42
C LYS A 268 -7.51 29.52 20.52
N GLN A 269 -6.40 29.36 21.25
CA GLN A 269 -5.35 30.36 21.38
C GLN A 269 -4.25 30.12 20.33
N PRO A 270 -3.41 31.12 20.02
CA PRO A 270 -2.32 30.93 19.07
C PRO A 270 -1.38 29.80 19.51
N LEU A 271 -1.17 28.85 18.59
CA LEU A 271 -0.36 27.63 18.79
C LEU A 271 1.11 27.92 19.13
N ASP A 272 1.61 29.12 18.85
CA ASP A 272 2.96 29.55 19.23
C ASP A 272 3.23 29.43 20.74
N MET A 273 2.20 29.64 21.56
CA MET A 273 2.30 29.54 23.02
C MET A 273 2.43 28.08 23.47
N LEU A 274 1.80 27.14 22.75
CA LEU A 274 1.97 25.71 22.95
C LEU A 274 3.37 25.26 22.50
N ALA A 275 3.84 25.72 21.34
CA ALA A 275 5.16 25.38 20.81
C ALA A 275 6.29 25.83 21.74
N ARG A 276 6.15 27.00 22.38
CA ARG A 276 7.11 27.52 23.37
C ARG A 276 6.96 26.89 24.77
N ARG A 277 5.93 26.08 25.00
CA ARG A 277 5.58 25.48 26.30
C ARG A 277 5.42 26.53 27.41
N ASP A 278 4.84 27.69 27.09
CA ASP A 278 4.63 28.80 28.01
C ASP A 278 3.45 28.53 28.96
N VAL A 279 3.61 27.60 29.92
CA VAL A 279 2.54 27.17 30.84
C VAL A 279 1.91 28.35 31.60
N ARG A 280 2.72 29.34 32.01
CA ARG A 280 2.25 30.52 32.77
C ARG A 280 1.33 31.45 31.97
N ARG A 281 1.58 31.59 30.66
CA ARG A 281 0.73 32.43 29.80
C ARG A 281 -0.56 31.68 29.45
N LEU A 282 -0.46 30.36 29.22
CA LEU A 282 -1.60 29.51 28.97
C LEU A 282 -2.55 29.43 30.18
N THR A 283 -2.03 29.35 31.41
CA THR A 283 -2.87 29.37 32.62
C THR A 283 -3.61 30.69 32.77
N GLN A 284 -2.93 31.81 32.51
CA GLN A 284 -3.54 33.14 32.55
C GLN A 284 -4.60 33.31 31.46
N ALA A 285 -4.33 32.85 30.24
CA ALA A 285 -5.23 33.02 29.11
C ALA A 285 -6.43 32.04 29.14
N CYS A 286 -6.25 30.81 29.65
CA CYS A 286 -7.32 29.82 29.78
C CYS A 286 -8.08 29.90 31.11
N GLY A 287 -7.57 30.65 32.10
CA GLY A 287 -8.16 30.77 33.43
C GLY A 287 -8.22 29.44 34.20
N ALA A 288 -7.31 28.51 33.91
CA ALA A 288 -7.30 27.16 34.48
C ALA A 288 -6.10 26.95 35.41
N GLY A 289 -6.24 26.06 36.39
CA GLY A 289 -5.15 25.70 37.30
C GLY A 289 -3.94 25.11 36.57
N GLU A 290 -2.74 25.34 37.10
CA GLU A 290 -1.48 24.93 36.47
C GLU A 290 -1.36 23.42 36.24
N GLU A 291 -2.00 22.62 37.10
CA GLU A 291 -2.04 21.16 36.96
C GLU A 291 -2.90 20.73 35.76
N ARG A 292 -4.06 21.37 35.58
CA ARG A 292 -4.99 21.10 34.47
C ARG A 292 -4.44 21.52 33.13
N THR A 293 -3.70 22.63 33.07
CA THR A 293 -3.05 23.05 31.83
C THR A 293 -1.90 22.12 31.46
N ARG A 294 -1.12 21.64 32.45
CA ARG A 294 -0.05 20.66 32.20
C ARG A 294 -0.60 19.32 31.73
N SER A 295 -1.68 18.82 32.32
CA SER A 295 -2.33 17.59 31.86
C SER A 295 -2.97 17.76 30.48
N ALA A 296 -3.62 18.89 30.21
CA ALA A 296 -4.15 19.21 28.88
C ALA A 296 -3.05 19.25 27.81
N MET A 297 -1.89 19.84 28.10
CA MET A 297 -0.74 19.82 27.20
C MET A 297 -0.21 18.40 26.94
N ALA A 298 -0.20 17.55 27.97
CA ALA A 298 0.22 16.15 27.82
C ALA A 298 -0.78 15.33 26.97
N LEU A 299 -2.07 15.64 27.07
CA LEU A 299 -3.11 15.06 26.22
C LEU A 299 -2.92 15.51 24.77
N ILE A 300 -2.79 16.82 24.51
CA ILE A 300 -2.56 17.35 23.15
C ILE A 300 -1.31 16.74 22.50
N ALA A 301 -0.24 16.51 23.28
CA ALA A 301 0.98 15.90 22.76
C ALA A 301 0.83 14.42 22.35
N ARG A 302 -0.24 13.73 22.78
CA ARG A 302 -0.54 12.35 22.37
C ARG A 302 -1.39 12.28 21.11
N LEU A 303 -2.06 13.36 20.74
CA LEU A 303 -2.91 13.42 19.54
C LEU A 303 -2.08 13.32 18.26
N GLU A 304 -2.68 12.79 17.19
CA GLU A 304 -2.02 12.67 15.89
C GLU A 304 -2.25 13.93 15.05
N PRO A 305 -1.21 14.72 14.74
CA PRO A 305 -1.37 15.96 13.99
C PRO A 305 -1.58 15.73 12.48
N ARG A 306 -1.51 14.50 11.98
CA ARG A 306 -1.63 14.16 10.55
C ARG A 306 -2.43 12.87 10.39
N PRO A 307 -3.76 12.94 10.28
CA PRO A 307 -4.61 11.76 10.23
C PRO A 307 -4.37 10.88 8.99
N GLY A 308 -3.93 11.47 7.87
CA GLY A 308 -3.64 10.74 6.64
C GLY A 308 -2.39 9.83 6.69
N ARG A 309 -1.53 9.98 7.72
CA ARG A 309 -0.27 9.22 7.83
C ARG A 309 -0.44 7.70 7.85
N ARG A 310 -1.59 7.19 8.31
CA ARG A 310 -1.90 5.75 8.33
C ARG A 310 -2.12 5.17 6.94
N PHE A 311 -2.51 6.01 5.97
CA PHE A 311 -2.86 5.64 4.61
C PHE A 311 -1.84 6.15 3.59
N ALA A 312 -0.84 6.91 4.02
CA ALA A 312 0.26 7.33 3.19
C ALA A 312 1.05 6.09 2.73
N ASP A 313 1.02 5.83 1.43
CA ASP A 313 1.87 4.81 0.84
C ASP A 313 3.30 5.32 0.84
N VAL A 314 4.08 4.86 1.81
CA VAL A 314 5.52 5.03 1.76
C VAL A 314 6.02 3.93 0.85
N GLU A 315 5.87 4.14 -0.45
CA GLU A 315 6.65 3.43 -1.45
C GLU A 315 8.11 3.67 -1.08
N ARG A 316 8.68 2.69 -0.38
CA ARG A 316 10.08 2.72 -0.04
C ARG A 316 10.77 2.53 -1.36
N ASN A 317 11.31 3.61 -1.93
CA ASN A 317 12.24 3.50 -3.03
C ASN A 317 13.42 2.64 -2.54
N ILE A 318 13.36 1.33 -2.81
CA ILE A 318 14.41 0.40 -2.45
C ILE A 318 15.56 0.69 -3.40
N VAL A 319 16.51 1.48 -2.92
CA VAL A 319 17.76 1.72 -3.66
C VAL A 319 18.56 0.41 -3.59
N VAL A 320 18.59 -0.32 -4.71
CA VAL A 320 19.44 -1.51 -4.86
C VAL A 320 20.90 -1.04 -4.96
N PRO A 321 21.79 -1.41 -4.02
CA PRO A 321 23.17 -0.95 -4.06
C PRO A 321 24.01 -1.74 -5.07
N ASP A 322 24.98 -1.08 -5.70
CA ASP A 322 25.89 -1.72 -6.66
C ASP A 322 27.00 -2.55 -5.97
N VAL A 323 27.38 -2.18 -4.74
CA VAL A 323 28.46 -2.83 -3.98
C VAL A 323 28.00 -3.16 -2.57
N ILE A 324 28.19 -4.41 -2.17
CA ILE A 324 27.87 -4.93 -0.85
C ILE A 324 29.18 -5.11 -0.07
N VAL A 325 29.32 -4.36 1.03
CA VAL A 325 30.47 -4.47 1.93
C VAL A 325 30.07 -5.25 3.18
N LYS A 326 30.63 -6.46 3.35
CA LYS A 326 30.41 -7.30 4.53
C LYS A 326 31.63 -7.26 5.44
N LYS A 327 31.43 -6.90 6.71
CA LYS A 327 32.49 -7.00 7.72
C LYS A 327 32.71 -8.47 8.07
N THR A 328 33.92 -8.97 7.84
CA THR A 328 34.35 -10.34 8.14
C THR A 328 35.47 -10.28 9.17
N GLY A 329 35.20 -10.70 10.41
CA GLY A 329 36.18 -10.73 11.48
C GLY A 329 35.58 -10.43 12.85
N ARG A 330 35.93 -11.25 13.85
CA ARG A 330 35.63 -11.00 15.27
C ARG A 330 36.93 -10.60 15.98
N GLY A 331 36.94 -9.44 16.63
CA GLY A 331 38.07 -8.95 17.44
C GLY A 331 38.77 -7.71 16.86
N ALA A 332 40.02 -7.49 17.27
CA ALA A 332 40.82 -6.29 16.97
C ALA A 332 41.29 -6.18 15.50
N GLN A 333 41.12 -7.22 14.69
CA GLN A 333 41.34 -7.16 13.24
C GLN A 333 39.98 -7.23 12.53
N GLN A 334 39.55 -6.10 11.99
CA GLN A 334 38.34 -6.00 11.16
C GLN A 334 38.77 -6.18 9.71
N ASN A 335 38.37 -7.27 9.06
CA ASN A 335 38.49 -7.38 7.60
C ASN A 335 37.15 -7.00 6.96
N PHE A 336 37.20 -6.39 5.79
CA PHE A 336 36.03 -6.05 4.99
C PHE A 336 36.09 -6.88 3.71
N SER A 337 35.04 -7.65 3.46
CA SER A 337 34.82 -8.33 2.19
C SER A 337 33.93 -7.42 1.34
N VAL A 338 34.48 -6.91 0.25
CA VAL A 338 33.76 -6.07 -0.72
C VAL A 338 33.38 -6.96 -1.90
N GLN A 339 32.08 -7.03 -2.21
CA GLN A 339 31.54 -7.80 -3.34
C GLN A 339 30.63 -6.88 -4.16
N LEU A 340 30.69 -6.96 -5.50
CA LEU A 340 29.69 -6.34 -6.37
C LEU A 340 28.37 -7.10 -6.25
N ASN A 341 27.26 -6.38 -6.39
CA ASN A 341 25.94 -6.98 -6.35
C ASN A 341 25.69 -7.83 -7.61
N PRO A 342 25.56 -9.17 -7.50
CA PRO A 342 25.32 -10.02 -8.65
C PRO A 342 23.95 -9.80 -9.29
N ASP A 343 22.98 -9.25 -8.54
CA ASP A 343 21.60 -9.05 -9.00
C ASP A 343 21.50 -7.88 -9.98
N VAL A 344 22.44 -6.93 -9.91
CA VAL A 344 22.50 -5.75 -10.79
C VAL A 344 23.34 -6.05 -12.05
N MET A 345 24.07 -7.16 -12.06
CA MET A 345 24.98 -7.49 -13.17
C MET A 345 24.25 -8.32 -14.24
N PRO A 346 24.12 -7.83 -15.48
CA PRO A 346 23.48 -8.59 -16.54
C PRO A 346 24.35 -9.81 -16.89
N ARG A 347 23.77 -11.00 -16.79
CA ARG A 347 24.41 -12.24 -17.23
C ARG A 347 24.08 -12.50 -18.70
N LEU A 348 25.04 -12.21 -19.57
CA LEU A 348 24.92 -12.40 -21.01
C LEU A 348 25.75 -13.61 -21.45
N ARG A 349 25.19 -14.42 -22.34
CA ARG A 349 25.94 -15.47 -23.05
C ARG A 349 25.83 -15.23 -24.55
N VAL A 350 26.87 -15.67 -25.25
CA VAL A 350 26.86 -15.75 -26.71
C VAL A 350 26.27 -17.10 -27.08
N HIS A 351 25.32 -17.12 -28.02
CA HIS A 351 24.71 -18.36 -28.47
C HIS A 351 25.68 -19.16 -29.34
N ASP A 352 26.14 -20.31 -28.82
CA ASP A 352 27.20 -21.13 -29.42
C ASP A 352 26.82 -21.68 -30.81
N ILE A 353 25.53 -21.91 -31.08
CA ILE A 353 25.03 -22.42 -32.37
C ILE A 353 25.24 -21.39 -33.48
N TYR A 354 25.04 -20.09 -33.17
CA TYR A 354 25.28 -19.03 -34.15
C TYR A 354 26.76 -18.69 -34.25
N ALA A 355 27.51 -18.76 -33.13
CA ALA A 355 28.95 -18.54 -33.13
C ALA A 355 29.73 -19.58 -33.95
N GLY A 356 29.24 -20.83 -34.02
CA GLY A 356 29.84 -21.89 -34.83
C GLY A 356 29.43 -21.89 -36.32
N ALA A 357 28.49 -21.01 -36.72
CA ALA A 357 28.00 -20.90 -38.09
C ALA A 357 28.79 -19.86 -38.94
N LEU A 358 29.76 -19.18 -38.34
CA LEU A 358 30.76 -18.29 -38.97
C LEU A 358 32.09 -19.02 -39.13
#